data_AF-A0A235HKW7-F1
#
_entry.id   AF-A0A235HKW7-F1
#
_cell.length_a   1.000
_cell.length_b   1.000
_cell.length_c   1.000
_cell.angle_alpha   90.00
_cell.angle_beta   90.00
_cell.angle_gamma   90.00
#
_symmetry.space_group_name_H-M   'P 1'
#
loop_
_entity.id
_entity.type
_entity.pdbx_description
1 polymer ?
#
loop_
_entity_poly.entity_id
_entity_poly.type
_entity_poly.pdbx_seq_one_letter_code
_entity_poly.pdbx_strand_id
1 'polypeptide(L)'
;MKIKITEWQQLFQNCVRNPPLPISLPTVALANPPYCKINLTSDSELARFEMAYKWIKHGDGSYAITSKLKTQAEQECLFVEQCLNQLQPGEIVCILVSNGILSSSNQAHFRQWLLKDMALLIASIQLPTENFQVECGLGIITSFLILQRKGGDLPVPEDYSIFMAVADKIGFDSRGRRLFRPMTNEQQTQEIDSDLPLIMENFKKFMTEVWQNHIGLK
;
A
#
# COMPACT_ATOMS: atom_id res chain seq x y z
N MET A 1 18.52 -30.51 22.64
CA MET A 1 17.56 -30.69 21.52
C MET A 1 17.46 -29.37 20.77
N LYS A 2 18.14 -29.23 19.62
CA LYS A 2 18.09 -27.98 18.82
C LYS A 2 16.70 -27.91 18.19
N ILE A 3 15.84 -27.03 18.70
CA ILE A 3 14.53 -26.76 18.12
C ILE A 3 14.80 -26.22 16.71
N LYS A 4 14.37 -26.96 15.68
CA LYS A 4 14.38 -26.49 14.29
C LYS A 4 13.26 -25.44 14.22
N ILE A 5 13.61 -24.17 14.43
CA ILE A 5 12.68 -23.06 14.24
C ILE A 5 12.29 -23.11 12.75
N THR A 6 11.01 -23.34 12.46
CA THR A 6 10.50 -23.31 11.09
C THR A 6 10.46 -21.87 10.59
N GLU A 7 10.50 -21.66 9.27
CA GLU A 7 10.55 -20.31 8.68
C GLU A 7 9.40 -19.40 9.16
N TRP A 8 8.20 -19.97 9.31
CA TRP A 8 7.04 -19.27 9.86
C TRP A 8 7.20 -18.91 11.34
N GLN A 9 7.87 -19.74 12.14
CA GLN A 9 8.13 -19.44 13.54
C GLN A 9 9.11 -18.28 13.69
N GLN A 10 10.12 -18.16 12.81
CA GLN A 10 11.07 -17.05 12.84
C GLN A 10 10.41 -15.75 12.35
N LEU A 11 9.61 -15.81 11.28
CA LEU A 11 8.79 -14.67 10.83
C LEU A 11 7.82 -14.21 11.93
N PHE A 12 7.11 -15.15 12.55
CA PHE A 12 6.19 -14.85 13.65
C PHE A 12 6.91 -14.26 14.86
N GLN A 13 8.07 -14.81 15.25
CA GLN A 13 8.89 -14.25 16.32
C GLN A 13 9.38 -12.83 15.97
N ASN A 14 9.71 -12.53 14.72
CA ASN A 14 10.07 -11.18 14.30
C ASN A 14 8.88 -10.21 14.40
N CYS A 15 7.66 -10.64 14.05
CA CYS A 15 6.44 -9.86 14.26
C CYS A 15 6.15 -9.63 15.75
N VAL A 16 6.39 -10.63 16.61
CA VAL A 16 6.20 -10.51 18.07
C VAL A 16 7.25 -9.59 18.71
N ARG A 17 8.52 -9.68 18.28
CA ARG A 17 9.62 -8.83 18.77
C ARG A 17 9.49 -7.38 18.31
N ASN A 18 8.83 -7.15 17.19
CA ASN A 18 8.48 -5.83 16.68
C ASN A 18 6.97 -5.65 16.78
N PRO A 19 6.42 -5.49 18.00
CA PRO A 19 4.98 -5.39 18.17
C PRO A 19 4.42 -4.32 17.23
N PRO A 20 3.20 -4.53 16.66
CA PRO A 20 2.53 -3.53 15.87
C PRO A 20 2.60 -2.21 16.62
N LEU A 21 2.89 -1.11 15.91
CA LEU A 21 2.72 0.20 16.51
C LEU A 21 1.30 0.23 17.11
N PRO A 22 1.15 0.50 18.41
CA PRO A 22 -0.16 0.82 18.96
C PRO A 22 -0.52 2.20 18.43
N ILE A 23 -1.00 2.24 17.19
CA ILE A 23 -1.58 3.44 16.64
C ILE A 23 -3.03 3.42 17.12
N SER A 24 -3.40 4.41 17.94
CA SER A 24 -4.80 4.67 18.29
C SER A 24 -5.52 5.23 17.06
N LEU A 25 -5.60 4.43 16.00
CA LEU A 25 -6.36 4.74 14.79
C LEU A 25 -7.66 3.92 14.80
N PRO A 26 -8.76 4.49 14.30
CA PRO A 26 -9.94 3.70 14.00
C PRO A 26 -9.63 2.70 12.86
N THR A 27 -10.51 1.71 12.70
CA THR A 27 -10.41 0.46 11.90
C THR A 27 -9.34 0.45 10.80
N VAL A 28 -8.36 -0.48 10.88
CA VAL A 28 -7.40 -0.72 9.78
C VAL A 28 -7.91 -1.84 8.88
N ALA A 29 -8.25 -1.51 7.64
CA ALA A 29 -8.46 -2.51 6.60
C ALA A 29 -7.11 -2.92 5.98
N LEU A 30 -6.88 -4.23 5.84
CA LEU A 30 -5.76 -4.79 5.07
C LEU A 30 -6.34 -5.43 3.81
N ALA A 31 -5.87 -5.02 2.64
CA ALA A 31 -6.37 -5.51 1.37
C ALA A 31 -5.23 -5.86 0.40
N ASN A 32 -5.40 -7.00 -0.29
CA ASN A 32 -4.61 -7.41 -1.44
C ASN A 32 -5.59 -7.70 -2.60
N PRO A 33 -5.99 -6.67 -3.37
CA PRO A 33 -6.89 -6.84 -4.50
C PRO A 33 -6.23 -7.67 -5.60
N PRO A 34 -7.03 -8.36 -6.43
CA PRO A 34 -6.51 -9.01 -7.62
C PRO A 34 -6.00 -7.98 -8.64
N TYR A 35 -4.85 -8.29 -9.25
CA TYR A 35 -4.17 -7.43 -10.23
C TYR A 35 -4.60 -7.74 -11.65
N CYS A 36 -5.82 -7.35 -12.04
CA CYS A 36 -6.33 -7.59 -13.38
C CYS A 36 -7.35 -6.53 -13.82
N LYS A 37 -7.76 -6.63 -15.10
CA LYS A 37 -8.85 -5.84 -15.65
C LYS A 37 -10.13 -6.68 -15.70
N ILE A 38 -11.24 -6.05 -15.36
CA ILE A 38 -12.59 -6.63 -15.43
C ILE A 38 -13.40 -5.94 -16.52
N ASN A 39 -14.20 -6.72 -17.26
CA ASN A 39 -15.14 -6.19 -18.26
C ASN A 39 -16.37 -5.63 -17.56
N LEU A 40 -16.71 -4.37 -17.83
CA LEU A 40 -17.85 -3.69 -17.20
C LEU A 40 -19.17 -3.91 -17.96
N THR A 41 -19.11 -4.37 -19.21
CA THR A 41 -20.28 -4.53 -20.08
C THR A 41 -21.29 -5.57 -19.62
N SER A 42 -20.91 -6.44 -18.68
CA SER A 42 -21.76 -7.51 -18.14
C SER A 42 -22.25 -7.25 -16.70
N ASP A 43 -21.86 -6.14 -16.08
CA ASP A 43 -22.01 -5.97 -14.64
C ASP A 43 -22.52 -4.57 -14.25
N SER A 44 -23.85 -4.46 -14.13
CA SER A 44 -24.53 -3.23 -13.70
C SER A 44 -24.13 -2.78 -12.30
N GLU A 45 -23.64 -3.69 -11.46
CA GLU A 45 -23.23 -3.39 -10.08
C GLU A 45 -21.96 -2.56 -10.01
N LEU A 46 -21.15 -2.57 -11.07
CA LEU A 46 -19.92 -1.79 -11.12
C LEU A 46 -20.15 -0.33 -11.49
N ALA A 47 -21.34 0.02 -12.00
CA ALA A 47 -21.72 1.40 -12.30
C ALA A 47 -21.86 2.28 -11.05
N ARG A 48 -21.82 1.69 -9.84
CA ARG A 48 -21.76 2.46 -8.60
C ARG A 48 -20.41 3.13 -8.34
N PHE A 49 -19.35 2.69 -9.03
CA PHE A 49 -17.99 3.13 -8.80
C PHE A 49 -17.58 4.23 -9.77
N GLU A 50 -16.98 5.30 -9.27
CA GLU A 50 -16.40 6.37 -10.08
C GLU A 50 -15.30 5.85 -11.02
N MET A 51 -14.50 4.89 -10.57
CA MET A 51 -13.43 4.30 -11.37
C MET A 51 -13.92 3.42 -12.53
N ALA A 52 -15.22 3.10 -12.57
CA ALA A 52 -15.87 2.41 -13.69
C ALA A 52 -16.13 3.33 -14.90
N TYR A 53 -16.12 4.64 -14.71
CA TYR A 53 -16.40 5.62 -15.76
C TYR A 53 -15.13 6.13 -16.44
N LYS A 54 -15.29 6.66 -17.66
CA LYS A 54 -14.21 7.36 -18.38
C LYS A 54 -14.00 8.75 -17.78
N TRP A 55 -12.74 9.16 -17.75
CA TRP A 55 -12.30 10.46 -17.26
C TRP A 55 -11.69 11.26 -18.42
N ILE A 56 -11.98 12.56 -18.48
CA ILE A 56 -11.44 13.49 -19.48
C ILE A 56 -10.49 14.45 -18.79
N LYS A 57 -9.30 14.63 -19.38
CA LYS A 57 -8.33 15.63 -18.92
C LYS A 57 -8.69 17.01 -19.50
N HIS A 58 -8.77 18.02 -18.66
CA HIS A 58 -8.94 19.41 -19.03
C HIS A 58 -7.59 20.11 -19.30
N GLY A 59 -7.64 21.29 -19.91
CA GLY A 59 -6.45 22.06 -20.28
C GLY A 59 -5.61 22.52 -19.08
N ASP A 60 -6.23 22.66 -17.91
CA ASP A 60 -5.58 22.99 -16.64
C ASP A 60 -4.92 21.77 -15.95
N GLY A 61 -5.02 20.59 -16.56
CA GLY A 61 -4.48 19.35 -16.03
C GLY A 61 -5.43 18.56 -15.13
N SER A 62 -6.59 19.12 -14.76
CA SER A 62 -7.60 18.43 -13.96
C SER A 62 -8.30 17.33 -14.76
N TYR A 63 -8.93 16.38 -14.06
CA TYR A 63 -9.76 15.36 -14.69
C TYR A 63 -11.20 15.49 -14.21
N ALA A 64 -12.16 15.29 -15.13
CA ALA A 64 -13.57 15.17 -14.82
C ALA A 64 -14.12 13.81 -15.25
N ILE A 65 -14.91 13.21 -14.37
CA ILE A 65 -15.66 11.99 -14.67
C ILE A 65 -16.74 12.27 -15.73
N THR A 66 -17.00 11.30 -16.60
CA THR A 66 -18.05 11.36 -17.61
C THR A 66 -19.17 10.36 -17.31
N SER A 67 -20.30 10.47 -17.98
CA SER A 67 -21.39 9.47 -17.91
C SER A 67 -21.11 8.18 -18.69
N LYS A 68 -19.97 8.06 -19.40
CA LYS A 68 -19.64 6.89 -20.23
C LYS A 68 -18.83 5.88 -19.42
N LEU A 69 -19.36 4.66 -19.28
CA LEU A 69 -18.61 3.54 -18.70
C LEU A 69 -17.38 3.17 -19.55
N LYS A 70 -16.33 2.68 -18.89
CA LYS A 70 -15.22 2.02 -19.56
C LYS A 70 -15.68 0.66 -20.08
N THR A 71 -14.99 0.12 -21.09
CA THR A 71 -15.19 -1.29 -21.48
C THR A 71 -14.55 -2.21 -20.45
N GLN A 72 -13.38 -1.80 -19.94
CA GLN A 72 -12.63 -2.49 -18.90
C GLN A 72 -12.15 -1.50 -17.85
N ALA A 73 -12.18 -1.91 -16.58
CA ALA A 73 -11.58 -1.17 -15.48
C ALA A 73 -10.50 -2.00 -14.79
N GLU A 74 -9.50 -1.30 -14.25
CA GLU A 74 -8.52 -1.86 -13.35
C GLU A 74 -9.21 -2.22 -12.03
N GLN A 75 -9.27 -3.52 -11.72
CA GLN A 75 -9.97 -4.01 -10.54
C GLN A 75 -9.36 -3.44 -9.25
N GLU A 76 -8.06 -3.20 -9.24
CA GLU A 76 -7.35 -2.55 -8.14
C GLU A 76 -7.91 -1.17 -7.81
N CYS A 77 -8.21 -0.35 -8.83
CA CYS A 77 -8.78 0.98 -8.62
C CYS A 77 -10.18 0.90 -7.99
N LEU A 78 -11.00 -0.07 -8.42
CA LEU A 78 -12.32 -0.33 -7.84
C LEU A 78 -12.23 -0.79 -6.38
N PHE A 79 -11.23 -1.60 -6.04
CA PHE A 79 -11.01 -2.05 -4.67
C PHE A 79 -10.54 -0.92 -3.75
N VAL A 80 -9.61 -0.08 -4.22
CA VAL A 80 -9.21 1.12 -3.47
C VAL A 80 -10.42 2.00 -3.19
N GLU A 81 -11.26 2.22 -4.19
CA GLU A 81 -12.51 2.99 -4.04
C GLU A 81 -13.48 2.34 -3.06
N GLN A 82 -13.73 1.04 -3.19
CA GLN A 82 -14.60 0.32 -2.27
C GLN A 82 -14.07 0.39 -0.82
N CYS A 83 -12.77 0.19 -0.60
CA CYS A 83 -12.18 0.31 0.73
C CYS A 83 -12.43 1.70 1.32
N LEU A 84 -12.11 2.77 0.59
CA LEU A 84 -12.27 4.15 1.07
C LEU A 84 -13.74 4.54 1.28
N ASN A 85 -14.66 4.02 0.47
CA ASN A 85 -16.10 4.26 0.64
C ASN A 85 -16.69 3.60 1.89
N GLN A 86 -16.05 2.55 2.42
CA GLN A 86 -16.48 1.89 3.66
C GLN A 86 -15.87 2.51 4.93
N LEU A 87 -14.82 3.31 4.78
CA LEU A 87 -14.15 3.97 5.90
C LEU A 87 -14.89 5.24 6.33
N GLN A 88 -14.97 5.46 7.64
CA GLN A 88 -15.30 6.76 8.21
C GLN A 88 -14.15 7.76 7.99
N PRO A 89 -14.42 9.07 7.94
CA PRO A 89 -13.35 10.06 7.89
C PRO A 89 -12.32 9.88 9.01
N GLY A 90 -11.03 9.91 8.67
CA GLY A 90 -9.92 9.70 9.59
C GLY A 90 -9.48 8.24 9.77
N GLU A 91 -10.29 7.26 9.34
CA GLU A 91 -9.90 5.85 9.31
C GLU A 91 -8.85 5.56 8.24
N ILE A 92 -8.12 4.46 8.43
CA ILE A 92 -6.96 4.12 7.63
C ILE A 92 -7.12 2.77 6.95
N VAL A 93 -6.69 2.69 5.69
CA VAL A 93 -6.51 1.44 4.96
C VAL A 93 -5.04 1.28 4.60
N CYS A 94 -4.50 0.09 4.80
CA CYS A 94 -3.26 -0.34 4.19
C CYS A 94 -3.59 -1.34 3.07
N ILE A 95 -3.31 -0.94 1.82
CA ILE A 95 -3.67 -1.71 0.64
C ILE A 95 -2.44 -1.94 -0.23
N LEU A 96 -2.29 -3.17 -0.70
CA LEU A 96 -1.23 -3.55 -1.62
C LEU A 96 -1.72 -3.34 -3.06
N VAL A 97 -1.03 -2.53 -3.86
CA VAL A 97 -1.42 -2.26 -5.25
C VAL A 97 -0.24 -2.40 -6.20
N SER A 98 -0.50 -2.64 -7.47
CA SER A 98 0.52 -2.66 -8.50
C SER A 98 1.09 -1.27 -8.77
N ASN A 99 2.38 -1.20 -9.08
CA ASN A 99 2.99 0.05 -9.53
C ASN A 99 2.41 0.55 -10.85
N GLY A 100 1.67 -0.28 -11.60
CA GLY A 100 0.99 0.11 -12.83
C GLY A 100 0.00 1.25 -12.61
N ILE A 101 -0.83 1.17 -11.56
CA ILE A 101 -1.78 2.24 -11.23
C ILE A 101 -1.11 3.48 -10.60
N LEU A 102 0.08 3.30 -10.02
CA LEU A 102 0.84 4.38 -9.37
C LEU A 102 1.71 5.19 -10.33
N SER A 103 2.15 4.61 -11.44
CA SER A 103 3.11 5.26 -12.35
C SER A 103 2.54 5.58 -13.73
N SER A 104 1.56 4.80 -14.22
CA SER A 104 1.05 4.96 -15.58
C SER A 104 0.38 6.32 -15.78
N SER A 105 0.65 6.97 -16.93
CA SER A 105 -0.07 8.18 -17.36
C SER A 105 -1.56 7.93 -17.57
N ASN A 106 -1.92 6.70 -17.99
CA ASN A 106 -3.32 6.29 -18.17
C ASN A 106 -4.10 6.19 -16.86
N GLN A 107 -3.40 6.23 -15.72
CA GLN A 107 -3.98 6.19 -14.37
C GLN A 107 -3.75 7.49 -13.59
N ALA A 108 -3.37 8.57 -14.27
CA ALA A 108 -3.20 9.87 -13.63
C ALA A 108 -4.51 10.40 -13.03
N HIS A 109 -5.66 10.14 -13.67
CA HIS A 109 -6.97 10.52 -13.14
C HIS A 109 -7.25 9.82 -11.80
N PHE A 110 -6.91 8.53 -11.67
CA PHE A 110 -7.06 7.78 -10.44
C PHE A 110 -6.23 8.37 -9.30
N ARG A 111 -4.96 8.70 -9.57
CA ARG A 111 -4.10 9.32 -8.54
C ARG A 111 -4.59 10.69 -8.13
N GLN A 112 -5.06 11.49 -9.09
CA GLN A 112 -5.65 12.80 -8.79
C GLN A 112 -6.88 12.64 -7.90
N TRP A 113 -7.83 11.78 -8.29
CA TRP A 113 -9.04 11.49 -7.51
C TRP A 113 -8.69 10.99 -6.10
N LEU A 114 -7.75 10.04 -6.00
CA LEU A 114 -7.31 9.47 -4.73
C LEU A 114 -6.76 10.54 -3.78
N LEU A 115 -5.79 11.34 -4.25
CA LEU A 115 -5.05 12.29 -3.41
C LEU A 115 -5.79 13.62 -3.22
N LYS A 116 -6.60 14.04 -4.19
CA LYS A 116 -7.35 15.30 -4.10
C LYS A 116 -8.62 15.09 -3.29
N ASP A 117 -9.40 14.07 -3.64
CA ASP A 117 -10.80 13.96 -3.20
C ASP A 117 -10.96 12.93 -2.08
N MET A 118 -10.19 11.83 -2.10
CA MET A 118 -10.53 10.68 -1.28
C MET A 118 -9.71 10.49 0.00
N ALA A 119 -8.38 10.63 -0.06
CA ALA A 119 -7.51 10.23 1.03
C ALA A 119 -6.22 11.06 1.12
N LEU A 120 -5.67 11.16 2.33
CA LEU A 120 -4.27 11.55 2.54
C LEU A 120 -3.39 10.31 2.42
N LEU A 121 -2.27 10.42 1.70
CA LEU A 121 -1.30 9.34 1.54
C LEU A 121 -0.26 9.41 2.65
N ILE A 122 -0.38 8.55 3.65
CA ILE A 122 0.57 8.50 4.77
C ILE A 122 1.90 7.90 4.32
N ALA A 123 1.83 6.78 3.59
CA ALA A 123 3.01 6.06 3.15
C ALA A 123 2.82 5.33 1.82
N SER A 124 3.90 5.25 1.03
CA SER A 124 4.04 4.37 -0.12
C SER A 124 5.33 3.57 0.00
N ILE A 125 5.21 2.25 0.16
CA ILE A 125 6.34 1.34 0.39
C ILE A 125 6.38 0.32 -0.74
N GLN A 126 7.34 0.45 -1.64
CA GLN A 126 7.51 -0.45 -2.77
C GLN A 126 8.21 -1.73 -2.35
N LEU A 127 7.70 -2.86 -2.83
CA LEU A 127 8.29 -4.19 -2.70
C LEU A 127 9.02 -4.59 -3.98
N PRO A 128 10.04 -5.45 -3.89
CA PRO A 128 10.73 -5.98 -5.06
C PRO A 128 9.87 -7.03 -5.77
N THR A 129 10.18 -7.32 -7.04
CA THR A 129 9.45 -8.28 -7.89
C THR A 129 9.36 -9.68 -7.29
N GLU A 130 10.38 -10.06 -6.53
CA GLU A 130 10.54 -11.33 -5.84
C GLU A 130 9.34 -11.68 -4.99
N ASN A 131 8.65 -10.66 -4.42
CA ASN A 131 7.51 -10.82 -3.53
C ASN A 131 6.39 -11.67 -4.13
N PHE A 132 6.09 -11.49 -5.41
CA PHE A 132 5.06 -12.27 -6.13
C PHE A 132 5.63 -13.26 -7.13
N GLN A 133 6.92 -13.15 -7.45
CA GLN A 133 7.56 -14.06 -8.40
C GLN A 133 7.68 -15.49 -7.84
N VAL A 134 8.02 -15.64 -6.56
CA VAL A 134 8.31 -16.96 -5.97
C VAL A 134 7.05 -17.81 -5.81
N GLU A 135 6.00 -17.24 -5.20
CA GLU A 135 4.77 -17.99 -4.88
C GLU A 135 3.75 -17.97 -6.01
N CYS A 136 3.71 -16.89 -6.81
CA CYS A 136 2.69 -16.70 -7.84
C CYS A 136 3.24 -16.76 -9.27
N GLY A 137 4.56 -16.82 -9.46
CA GLY A 137 5.17 -16.76 -10.79
C GLY A 137 4.97 -15.43 -11.51
N LEU A 138 4.57 -14.37 -10.81
CA LEU A 138 4.24 -13.07 -11.38
C LEU A 138 5.37 -12.06 -11.13
N GLY A 139 5.95 -11.53 -12.21
CA GLY A 139 6.96 -10.45 -12.15
C GLY A 139 6.34 -9.06 -11.98
N ILE A 140 5.45 -8.89 -11.00
CA ILE A 140 4.78 -7.61 -10.73
C ILE A 140 5.49 -6.85 -9.61
N ILE A 141 5.68 -5.54 -9.79
CA ILE A 141 6.12 -4.64 -8.73
C ILE A 141 4.88 -4.08 -8.04
N THR A 142 4.84 -4.20 -6.72
CA THR A 142 3.70 -3.76 -5.90
C THR A 142 4.17 -2.85 -4.79
N SER A 143 3.30 -1.94 -4.36
CA SER A 143 3.55 -1.06 -3.22
C SER A 143 2.42 -1.16 -2.21
N PHE A 144 2.77 -1.14 -0.92
CA PHE A 144 1.80 -0.85 0.13
C PHE A 144 1.51 0.65 0.14
N LEU A 145 0.24 1.01 0.01
CA LEU A 145 -0.24 2.35 0.31
C LEU A 145 -0.91 2.35 1.68
N ILE A 146 -0.53 3.30 2.53
CA ILE A 146 -1.25 3.60 3.76
C ILE A 146 -2.00 4.91 3.53
N LEU A 147 -3.32 4.84 3.54
CA LEU A 147 -4.22 5.93 3.17
C LEU A 147 -5.13 6.26 4.36
N GLN A 148 -5.32 7.55 4.64
CA GLN A 148 -6.31 8.03 5.60
C GLN A 148 -7.50 8.66 4.86
N ARG A 149 -8.72 8.22 5.16
CA ARG A 149 -9.94 8.74 4.52
C ARG A 149 -10.14 10.22 4.84
N LYS A 150 -10.25 11.06 3.80
CA LYS A 150 -10.68 12.46 3.93
C LYS A 150 -12.19 12.55 4.18
N GLY A 151 -12.62 13.64 4.79
CA GLY A 151 -14.04 13.99 4.96
C GLY A 151 -14.36 14.51 6.36
N GLY A 152 -15.64 14.80 6.60
CA GLY A 152 -16.09 15.43 7.84
C GLY A 152 -15.43 16.80 8.07
N ASP A 153 -15.23 17.15 9.34
CA ASP A 153 -14.57 18.39 9.75
C ASP A 153 -13.05 18.24 9.89
N LEU A 154 -12.47 17.14 9.38
CA LEU A 154 -11.03 16.91 9.49
C LEU A 154 -10.26 17.88 8.59
N PRO A 155 -9.21 18.54 9.12
CA PRO A 155 -8.40 19.43 8.32
C PRO A 155 -7.66 18.63 7.23
N VAL A 156 -7.75 19.11 5.99
CA VAL A 156 -6.94 18.61 4.87
C VAL A 156 -5.80 19.60 4.67
N PRO A 157 -4.55 19.24 5.03
CA PRO A 157 -3.42 20.13 4.82
C PRO A 157 -3.18 20.35 3.32
N GLU A 158 -2.78 21.57 2.93
CA GLU A 158 -2.40 21.89 1.55
C GLU A 158 -1.13 21.13 1.13
N ASP A 159 -0.18 21.01 2.06
CA ASP A 159 1.06 20.26 1.91
C ASP A 159 1.36 19.46 3.19
N TYR A 160 1.92 18.27 3.03
CA TYR A 160 2.23 17.37 4.14
C TYR A 160 3.30 16.35 3.74
N SER A 161 4.04 15.88 4.75
CA SER A 161 5.08 14.87 4.53
C SER A 161 4.47 13.48 4.27
N ILE A 162 5.05 12.75 3.31
CA ILE A 162 4.66 11.38 2.95
C ILE A 162 5.85 10.47 3.21
N PHE A 163 5.63 9.33 3.87
CA PHE A 163 6.68 8.33 4.03
C PHE A 163 6.85 7.51 2.75
N MET A 164 8.04 7.57 2.15
CA MET A 164 8.37 6.82 0.95
C MET A 164 9.50 5.85 1.24
N ALA A 165 9.35 4.59 0.83
CA ALA A 165 10.41 3.60 0.93
C ALA A 165 10.39 2.63 -0.26
N VAL A 166 11.55 2.10 -0.59
CA VAL A 166 11.74 0.99 -1.54
C VAL A 166 12.50 -0.09 -0.80
N ALA A 167 11.93 -1.29 -0.73
CA ALA A 167 12.63 -2.47 -0.25
C ALA A 167 13.38 -3.11 -1.44
N ASP A 168 14.69 -3.20 -1.35
CA ASP A 168 15.50 -3.92 -2.34
C ASP A 168 15.53 -5.42 -2.00
N LYS A 169 15.54 -5.74 -0.70
CA LYS A 169 15.60 -7.11 -0.19
C LYS A 169 14.47 -7.38 0.78
N ILE A 170 13.84 -8.55 0.59
CA ILE A 170 12.76 -9.05 1.46
C ILE A 170 13.11 -10.37 2.14
N GLY A 171 14.37 -10.80 2.09
CA GLY A 171 14.85 -12.02 2.75
C GLY A 171 14.93 -13.26 1.87
N PHE A 172 14.63 -13.14 0.58
CA PHE A 172 14.80 -14.20 -0.42
C PHE A 172 14.97 -13.64 -1.81
N ASP A 173 15.57 -14.43 -2.71
CA ASP A 173 15.75 -14.07 -4.12
C ASP A 173 14.60 -14.57 -5.02
N SER A 174 14.70 -14.28 -6.32
CA SER A 174 13.70 -14.65 -7.33
C SER A 174 13.47 -16.16 -7.51
N ARG A 175 14.30 -17.00 -6.90
CA ARG A 175 14.18 -18.48 -6.89
C ARG A 175 13.67 -19.00 -5.53
N GLY A 176 13.30 -18.10 -4.62
CA GLY A 176 12.89 -18.45 -3.26
C GLY A 176 14.05 -18.83 -2.34
N ARG A 177 15.32 -18.64 -2.75
CA ARG A 177 16.45 -18.95 -1.89
C ARG A 177 16.61 -17.84 -0.86
N ARG A 178 16.71 -18.21 0.42
CA ARG A 178 16.85 -17.26 1.52
C ARG A 178 18.15 -16.47 1.40
N LEU A 179 18.03 -15.16 1.62
CA LEU A 179 19.17 -14.25 1.72
C LEU A 179 19.52 -14.05 3.18
N PHE A 180 20.81 -14.16 3.51
CA PHE A 180 21.31 -13.96 4.87
C PHE A 180 22.41 -12.91 4.87
N ARG A 181 22.45 -12.11 5.94
CA ARG A 181 23.56 -11.18 6.15
C ARG A 181 24.85 -11.96 6.46
N PRO A 182 26.03 -11.41 6.13
CA PRO A 182 27.29 -11.99 6.56
C PRO A 182 27.31 -12.15 8.08
N MET A 183 27.69 -13.33 8.59
CA MET A 183 27.87 -13.53 10.03
C MET A 183 29.05 -12.72 10.54
N THR A 184 28.86 -12.01 11.64
CA THR A 184 29.97 -11.54 12.47
C THR A 184 30.32 -12.62 13.51
N ASN A 185 31.55 -12.60 14.03
CA ASN A 185 32.04 -13.59 15.00
C ASN A 185 31.24 -13.64 16.32
N GLU A 186 30.39 -12.65 16.56
CA GLU A 186 29.59 -12.47 17.79
C GLU A 186 28.16 -13.02 17.64
N GLN A 187 27.69 -13.30 16.42
CA GLN A 187 26.33 -13.77 16.17
C GLN A 187 26.22 -15.30 16.28
N GLN A 188 25.29 -15.78 17.11
CA GLN A 188 24.98 -17.21 17.24
C GLN A 188 24.07 -17.75 16.13
N THR A 189 23.41 -16.86 15.38
CA THR A 189 22.44 -17.21 14.32
C THR A 189 22.59 -16.28 13.12
N GLN A 190 22.45 -16.83 11.91
CA GLN A 190 22.34 -16.04 10.68
C GLN A 190 21.05 -15.22 10.66
N GLU A 191 21.18 -13.93 10.36
CA GLU A 191 20.06 -13.02 10.18
C GLU A 191 19.61 -12.98 8.72
N ILE A 192 18.29 -12.91 8.51
CA ILE A 192 17.70 -12.75 7.18
C ILE A 192 18.04 -11.35 6.64
N ASP A 193 18.52 -11.29 5.41
CA ASP A 193 18.83 -10.03 4.73
C ASP A 193 17.57 -9.42 4.12
N SER A 194 16.92 -8.54 4.88
CA SER A 194 15.67 -7.86 4.53
C SER A 194 15.71 -6.41 5.00
N ASP A 195 15.18 -5.51 4.16
CA ASP A 195 15.07 -4.08 4.45
C ASP A 195 13.80 -3.75 5.25
N LEU A 196 12.81 -4.67 5.26
CA LEU A 196 11.51 -4.45 5.91
C LEU A 196 11.60 -4.07 7.39
N PRO A 197 12.48 -4.66 8.23
CA PRO A 197 12.62 -4.23 9.62
C PRO A 197 13.10 -2.78 9.76
N LEU A 198 14.07 -2.35 8.92
CA LEU A 198 14.57 -0.99 8.92
C LEU A 198 13.52 0.00 8.41
N ILE A 199 12.81 -0.35 7.33
CA ILE A 199 11.69 0.43 6.81
C ILE A 199 10.62 0.60 7.88
N MET A 200 10.27 -0.48 8.59
CA MET A 200 9.31 -0.43 9.69
C MET A 200 9.79 0.52 10.78
N GLU A 201 11.03 0.42 11.26
CA GLU A 201 11.59 1.33 12.28
C GLU A 201 11.50 2.80 11.85
N ASN A 202 11.89 3.11 10.61
CA ASN A 202 11.82 4.46 10.07
C ASN A 202 10.38 4.95 9.91
N PHE A 203 9.47 4.06 9.53
CA PHE A 203 8.05 4.38 9.50
C PHE A 203 7.49 4.67 10.90
N LYS A 204 7.91 3.93 11.94
CA LYS A 204 7.56 4.22 13.34
C LYS A 204 7.99 5.63 13.74
N LYS A 205 9.25 5.98 13.45
CA LYS A 205 9.79 7.33 13.71
C LYS A 205 9.00 8.40 12.97
N PHE A 206 8.74 8.20 11.68
CA PHE A 206 7.91 9.11 10.88
C PHE A 206 6.52 9.33 11.49
N MET A 207 5.84 8.26 11.92
CA MET A 207 4.50 8.36 12.49
C MET A 207 4.50 9.19 13.78
N THR A 208 5.47 8.97 14.66
CA THR A 208 5.56 9.65 15.97
C THR A 208 6.10 11.08 15.86
N GLU A 209 7.08 11.32 15.01
CA GLU A 209 7.82 12.59 14.98
C GLU A 209 7.31 13.55 13.90
N VAL A 210 6.71 13.04 12.82
CA VAL A 210 6.29 13.84 11.67
C VAL A 210 4.78 13.83 11.53
N TRP A 211 4.17 12.66 11.34
CA TRP A 211 2.76 12.54 10.99
C TRP A 211 1.83 13.08 12.09
N GLN A 212 2.05 12.70 13.35
CA GLN A 212 1.23 13.16 14.49
C GLN A 212 1.25 14.69 14.66
N ASN A 213 2.35 15.35 14.31
CA ASN A 213 2.47 16.80 14.41
C ASN A 213 1.69 17.56 13.32
N HIS A 214 1.33 16.90 12.20
CA HIS A 214 0.61 17.53 11.09
C HIS A 214 -0.92 17.55 11.28
N ILE A 215 -1.49 16.61 12.02
CA ILE A 215 -2.95 16.44 12.11
C ILE A 215 -3.59 17.23 13.27
N GLY A 216 -2.79 17.99 14.03
CA GLY A 216 -3.31 18.79 15.16
C GLY A 216 -4.00 17.98 16.26
N LEU A 217 -3.77 16.66 16.33
CA LEU A 217 -4.27 15.78 17.37
C LEU A 217 -3.42 15.96 18.64
N LYS A 218 -3.63 17.08 19.36
CA LYS A 218 -3.27 17.21 20.78
C LYS A 218 -4.51 17.08 21.65
#